data_AF-A0A382Y3I5-F1
#
_entry.id   AF-A0A382Y3I5-F1
#
_cell.length_a   1.000
_cell.length_b   1.000
_cell.length_c   1.000
_cell.angle_alpha   90.00
_cell.angle_beta   90.00
_cell.angle_gamma   90.00
#
_symmetry.space_group_name_H-M   'P 1'
#
loop_
_entity.id
_entity.type
_entity.pdbx_description
1 polymer ?
#
loop_
_entity_poly.entity_id
_entity_poly.type
_entity_poly.pdbx_seq_one_letter_code
_entity_poly.pdbx_strand_id
1 'polypeptide(L)' 'NADGSQLNYRVVVTDPVNFTEPVVMTKTWAWRPGEMIRPYNCIS' A
#
# COMPACT_ATOMS: atom_id res chain seq x y z
N ASN A 1 15.87 -0.56 -2.88
CA ASN A 1 17.09 -1.34 -3.15
C ASN A 1 17.16 -1.76 -4.61
N ALA A 2 18.35 -1.83 -5.20
CA ALA A 2 18.54 -2.21 -6.61
C ALA A 2 18.26 -3.70 -6.91
N ASP A 3 18.10 -4.52 -5.86
CA ASP A 3 17.78 -5.95 -5.91
C ASP A 3 16.27 -6.24 -6.07
N GLY A 4 15.42 -5.21 -6.16
CA GLY A 4 13.96 -5.36 -6.29
C GLY A 4 13.25 -5.83 -5.02
N SER A 5 13.95 -5.97 -3.89
CA SER A 5 13.38 -6.46 -2.62
C SER A 5 12.50 -5.42 -1.91
N GLN A 6 12.45 -4.19 -2.40
CA GLN A 6 11.71 -3.10 -1.76
C GLN A 6 10.86 -2.33 -2.76
N LEU A 7 9.61 -2.09 -2.39
CA LEU A 7 8.68 -1.22 -3.11
C LEU A 7 8.31 -0.04 -2.20
N ASN A 8 8.74 1.15 -2.60
CA ASN A 8 8.27 2.39 -1.98
C ASN A 8 7.07 2.90 -2.76
N TYR A 9 5.97 3.19 -2.07
CA TYR A 9 4.74 3.68 -2.68
C TYR A 9 4.06 4.73 -1.81
N ARG A 10 3.28 5.58 -2.47
CA ARG A 10 2.43 6.59 -1.83
C ARG A 10 0.98 6.16 -1.98
N VAL A 11 0.23 6.22 -0.88
CA VAL A 11 -1.21 6.05 -0.86
C VAL A 11 -1.84 7.43 -0.66
N VAL A 12 -2.76 7.80 -1.53
CA VAL A 12 -3.56 9.01 -1.40
C VAL A 12 -5.00 8.56 -1.17
N VAL A 13 -5.56 8.90 -0.01
CA VAL A 13 -6.93 8.56 0.37
C VAL A 13 -7.78 9.82 0.33
N THR A 14 -8.81 9.81 -0.51
CA THR A 14 -9.78 10.90 -0.65
C THR A 14 -11.13 10.46 -0.07
N ASP A 15 -11.65 11.21 0.89
CA ASP A 15 -13.00 11.05 1.42
C ASP A 15 -13.61 12.45 1.62
N PRO A 16 -14.52 12.88 0.73
CA PRO A 16 -15.09 14.23 0.79
C PRO A 16 -16.11 14.41 1.92
N VAL A 17 -16.59 13.33 2.55
CA VAL A 17 -17.54 13.40 3.67
C VAL A 17 -16.79 13.56 4.99
N ASN A 18 -15.68 12.84 5.14
CA ASN A 18 -14.97 12.73 6.42
C ASN A 18 -13.67 13.54 6.50
N PHE A 19 -13.04 13.87 5.37
CA PHE A 19 -11.75 14.57 5.36
C PHE A 19 -11.87 15.98 4.80
N THR A 20 -11.19 16.94 5.45
CA THR A 20 -11.04 18.31 4.95
C THR A 20 -10.03 18.40 3.79
N GLU A 21 -9.13 17.42 3.69
CA GLU A 21 -8.14 17.28 2.61
C GLU A 21 -7.68 15.81 2.46
N PRO A 22 -7.11 15.41 1.31
CA PRO A 22 -6.65 14.02 1.13
C PRO A 22 -5.56 13.62 2.12
N VAL A 23 -5.67 12.42 2.66
CA VAL A 23 -4.61 11.82 3.49
C VAL A 23 -3.54 11.25 2.57
N VAL A 24 -2.28 11.67 2.78
CA VAL A 24 -1.13 11.17 2.05
C VAL A 24 -0.25 10.32 2.97
N MET A 25 -0.12 9.04 2.65
CA MET A 25 0.73 8.09 3.38
C MET A 25 1.87 7.60 2.50
N THR A 26 3.07 7.55 3.06
CA THR A 26 4.22 6.88 2.45
C THR A 26 4.42 5.51 3.08
N LYS A 27 4.66 4.51 2.25
CA LYS A 27 4.91 3.14 2.70
C LYS A 27 6.11 2.54 1.98
N THR A 28 6.78 1.64 2.68
CA THR A 28 7.83 0.79 2.16
C THR A 28 7.42 -0.65 2.39
N TRP A 29 7.20 -1.39 1.32
CA TRP A 29 7.08 -2.85 1.36
C TRP A 29 8.47 -3.45 1.16
N ALA A 30 8.80 -4.46 1.96
CA ALA A 30 10.03 -5.22 1.84
C ALA A 30 9.66 -6.70 1.65
N TRP A 31 9.96 -7.24 0.47
CA TRP A 31 9.72 -8.63 0.12
C TRP A 31 10.58 -9.56 1.00
N ARG A 32 9.96 -10.66 1.49
CA ARG A 32 10.65 -11.72 2.23
C ARG A 32 10.50 -13.08 1.51
N PRO A 33 11.50 -13.97 1.60
CA PRO A 33 11.37 -15.34 1.09
C PRO A 33 10.13 -16.04 1.65
N GLY A 34 9.32 -16.64 0.77
CA GLY A 34 8.06 -17.31 1.13
C GLY A 34 6.83 -16.40 1.15
N GLU A 35 7.00 -15.09 0.98
CA GLU A 35 5.91 -14.14 0.86
C GLU A 35 5.26 -14.25 -0.52
N MET A 36 3.94 -14.49 -0.54
CA MET A 36 3.14 -14.59 -1.76
C MET A 36 2.07 -13.51 -1.76
N ILE A 37 1.95 -12.78 -2.87
CA ILE A 37 0.82 -11.89 -3.12
C ILE A 37 -0.42 -12.77 -3.27
N ARG A 38 -1.42 -12.55 -2.43
CA ARG A 38 -2.69 -13.29 -2.48
C ARG A 38 -3.78 -12.44 -3.11
N PRO A 39 -4.74 -13.06 -3.83
CA PRO A 39 -5.94 -12.36 -4.25
C PRO A 39 -6.65 -11.73 -3.06
N TYR A 40 -7.07 -10.49 -3.21
CA TYR A 40 -7.89 -9.80 -2.21
C TYR A 40 -9.35 -10.26 -2.36
N ASN A 41 -9.70 -11.37 -1.71
CA ASN A 41 -11.05 -11.95 -1.72
C ASN A 41 -11.85 -11.53 -0.48
N CYS A 42 -11.94 -10.23 -0.20
CA CYS A 42 -12.89 -9.73 0.79
C CYS A 42 -14.29 -9.70 0.18
N ILE A 43 -14.94 -10.86 0.15
CA ILE A 43 -16.36 -10.99 -0.15
C ILE A 43 -17.11 -10.66 1.15
N SER A 44 -17.95 -9.63 1.11
CA SER A 44 -18.84 -9.21 2.19
C SER A 44 -19.87 -10.27 2.55
#